data_AF-A0A1G8FBY0-F1
#
_entry.id   AF-A0A1G8FBY0-F1
#
_cell.length_a   1.000
_cell.length_b   1.000
_cell.length_c   1.000
_cell.angle_alpha   90.00
_cell.angle_beta   90.00
_cell.angle_gamma   90.00
#
_symmetry.space_group_name_H-M   'P 1'
#
loop_
_entity.id
_entity.type
_entity.pdbx_description
1 polymer ?
#
loop_
_entity_poly.entity_id
_entity_poly.type
_entity_poly.pdbx_seq_one_letter_code
_entity_poly.pdbx_strand_id
1 'polypeptide(L)'
;MRNEFIMSTTNTIEGCPIKKYIDTICSNIVIGTNIFSDFAASFTDFFGGRSDSYRRKLEIIYGEASKALKQKALNLGANAIVGFRVDFDEISGKDKSMFMVSVSGTACIIEINNKELSEEEIIRTSISQSDLQKEIDRRYIISQIKDAVPLTSEWVEFLLEYPQTEIIESLIKRYISIDLDYYAEEAANIKQVLSATPPDFVIPVIYQHIEHKKIRILIKECCLFDGESIYETIVKGKIHEGVRLLSATKNSYDAKDLKWMKTILECLNSLPDTGKIEVVKGGVFTRDNGEKYICENGHKNPVDSSFCEKCGVNMKGMTEGEVKHIDSLKERYSIIEQYIQ
;
A
#
# COMPACT_ATOMS: atom_id res chain seq x y z
N MET A 1 5.28 -14.82 10.72
CA MET A 1 6.63 -14.92 10.09
C MET A 1 7.12 -13.51 9.84
N ARG A 2 8.27 -13.12 10.40
CA ARG A 2 8.90 -11.84 10.02
C ARG A 2 9.45 -12.02 8.61
N ASN A 3 8.87 -11.35 7.62
CA ASN A 3 9.54 -11.16 6.33
C ASN A 3 10.70 -10.19 6.56
N GLU A 4 11.84 -10.71 7.02
CA GLU A 4 13.05 -9.91 7.19
C GLU A 4 13.63 -9.60 5.81
N PHE A 5 13.62 -8.32 5.45
CA PHE A 5 14.30 -7.82 4.26
C PHE A 5 15.79 -7.66 4.59
N ILE A 6 16.66 -8.36 3.86
CA ILE A 6 18.11 -8.37 4.14
C ILE A 6 18.84 -7.39 3.22
N MET A 7 19.68 -6.53 3.78
CA MET A 7 20.65 -5.72 3.03
C MET A 7 22.04 -6.15 3.42
N SER A 8 22.85 -6.56 2.46
CA SER A 8 24.24 -6.97 2.70
C SER A 8 25.22 -6.23 1.81
N THR A 9 26.35 -5.85 2.39
CA THR A 9 27.50 -5.30 1.65
C THR A 9 28.26 -6.40 0.88
N THR A 10 28.03 -7.67 1.22
CA THR A 10 28.57 -8.83 0.49
C THR A 10 27.78 -9.12 -0.77
N ASN A 11 28.40 -9.80 -1.74
CA ASN A 11 27.73 -10.19 -2.99
C ASN A 11 26.77 -11.38 -2.84
N THR A 12 26.85 -12.10 -1.71
CA THR A 12 26.04 -13.29 -1.41
C THR A 12 25.65 -13.32 0.06
N ILE A 13 24.50 -13.93 0.37
CA ILE A 13 24.04 -14.18 1.74
C ILE A 13 24.17 -15.69 1.99
N GLU A 14 24.96 -16.07 2.97
CA GLU A 14 25.20 -17.48 3.30
C GLU A 14 23.89 -18.17 3.73
N GLY A 15 23.69 -19.42 3.29
CA GLY A 15 22.46 -20.18 3.55
C GLY A 15 21.20 -19.70 2.82
N CYS A 16 21.25 -18.54 2.14
CA CYS A 16 20.12 -17.95 1.42
C CYS A 16 20.46 -17.78 -0.07
N PRO A 17 20.35 -18.82 -0.90
CA PRO A 17 20.72 -18.74 -2.31
C PRO A 17 19.84 -17.72 -3.05
N ILE A 18 20.47 -16.91 -3.90
CA ILE A 18 19.77 -15.94 -4.76
C ILE A 18 19.03 -16.71 -5.87
N LYS A 19 17.70 -16.59 -5.89
CA LYS A 19 16.81 -17.18 -6.90
C LYS A 19 16.66 -16.30 -8.14
N LYS A 20 16.67 -14.98 -7.96
CA LYS A 20 16.50 -14.02 -9.06
C LYS A 20 17.24 -12.72 -8.75
N TYR A 21 18.07 -12.26 -9.68
CA TYR A 21 18.53 -10.88 -9.70
C TYR A 21 17.48 -10.04 -10.44
N ILE A 22 17.00 -8.96 -9.82
CA ILE A 22 15.93 -8.14 -10.39
C ILE A 22 16.52 -6.95 -11.14
N ASP A 23 17.24 -6.08 -10.45
CA ASP A 23 17.85 -4.88 -11.04
C ASP A 23 18.97 -4.32 -10.16
N THR A 24 19.88 -3.55 -10.75
CA THR A 24 20.77 -2.67 -10.01
C THR A 24 20.01 -1.41 -9.61
N ILE A 25 20.10 -1.03 -8.34
CA ILE A 25 19.37 0.11 -7.79
C ILE A 25 20.32 1.10 -7.14
N CYS A 26 19.91 2.37 -7.17
CA CYS A 26 20.64 3.49 -6.60
C CYS A 26 19.65 4.52 -6.05
N SER A 27 20.06 5.22 -4.98
CA SER A 27 19.36 6.34 -4.35
C SER A 27 20.38 7.38 -3.89
N ASN A 28 20.13 8.65 -4.21
CA ASN A 28 21.03 9.75 -3.89
C ASN A 28 20.31 10.79 -3.03
N ILE A 29 20.96 11.28 -1.98
CA ILE A 29 20.50 12.39 -1.13
C ILE A 29 21.53 13.51 -1.19
N VAL A 30 21.08 14.75 -1.44
CA VAL A 30 21.94 15.93 -1.54
C VAL A 30 21.64 16.90 -0.39
N ILE A 31 22.69 17.36 0.29
CA ILE A 31 22.60 18.25 1.45
C ILE A 31 23.25 19.59 1.10
N GLY A 32 22.49 20.66 1.32
CA GLY A 32 22.94 22.04 1.06
C GLY A 32 23.84 22.64 2.14
N THR A 33 24.56 23.68 1.74
CA THR A 33 25.58 24.39 2.53
C THR A 33 25.03 25.02 3.82
N ASN A 34 23.76 25.43 3.85
CA ASN A 34 23.12 26.00 5.05
C ASN A 34 23.05 25.01 6.21
N ILE A 35 22.94 23.72 5.92
CA ILE A 35 22.96 22.68 6.94
C ILE A 35 24.35 22.59 7.55
N PHE A 36 25.42 22.84 6.78
CA PHE A 36 26.83 22.77 7.19
C PHE A 36 27.39 24.06 7.82
N SER A 37 26.86 25.24 7.48
CA SER A 37 27.18 26.49 8.21
C SER A 37 26.80 26.39 9.68
N ASP A 38 25.70 25.69 10.00
CA ASP A 38 25.33 25.36 11.38
C ASP A 38 26.29 24.35 12.03
N PHE A 39 27.00 23.51 11.25
CA PHE A 39 28.06 22.64 11.77
C PHE A 39 29.33 23.42 12.12
N ALA A 40 29.70 24.45 11.35
CA ALA A 40 30.90 25.25 11.60
C ALA A 40 30.73 26.21 12.80
N ALA A 41 29.54 26.81 12.94
CA ALA A 41 29.20 27.67 14.08
C ALA A 41 29.08 26.90 15.40
N SER A 42 28.62 25.64 15.36
CA SER A 42 28.54 24.77 16.55
C SER A 42 29.89 24.14 16.94
N PHE A 43 30.91 24.17 16.07
CA PHE A 43 32.21 23.53 16.30
C PHE A 43 33.23 24.44 17.01
N THR A 44 32.99 25.75 17.04
CA THR A 44 33.95 26.72 17.60
C THR A 44 34.02 26.66 19.13
N ASP A 45 33.01 26.08 19.79
CA ASP A 45 32.89 26.09 21.25
C ASP A 45 33.42 24.85 21.98
N PHE A 46 33.89 23.80 21.27
CA PHE A 46 34.23 22.54 21.94
C PHE A 46 35.45 21.83 21.33
N PHE A 47 36.63 22.17 21.85
CA PHE A 47 37.86 21.40 21.63
C PHE A 47 37.69 19.94 22.11
N GLY A 48 37.88 18.97 21.22
CA GLY A 48 38.33 17.62 21.58
C GLY A 48 37.27 16.60 22.00
N GLY A 49 36.37 16.21 21.10
CA GLY A 49 35.49 15.05 21.25
C GLY A 49 34.67 14.85 19.99
N ARG A 50 34.41 13.59 19.58
CA ARG A 50 33.55 13.27 18.41
C ARG A 50 32.30 14.14 18.46
N SER A 51 32.12 15.00 17.47
CA SER A 51 30.98 15.91 17.37
C SER A 51 29.70 15.11 17.13
N ASP A 52 28.98 14.83 18.22
CA ASP A 52 27.73 14.05 18.22
C ASP A 52 26.69 14.59 17.23
N SER A 53 26.70 15.90 16.99
CA SER A 53 25.85 16.55 15.98
C SER A 53 26.22 16.16 14.55
N TYR A 54 27.51 16.02 14.24
CA TYR A 54 27.98 15.64 12.90
C TYR A 54 27.65 14.18 12.60
N ARG A 55 27.97 13.31 13.55
CA ARG A 55 27.65 11.88 13.47
C ARG A 55 26.15 11.63 13.32
N ARG A 56 25.32 12.23 14.19
CA ARG A 56 23.87 12.04 14.17
C ARG A 56 23.26 12.45 12.83
N LYS A 57 23.73 13.53 12.23
CA LYS A 57 23.24 13.98 10.92
C LYS A 57 23.65 13.00 9.82
N LEU A 58 24.90 12.53 9.78
CA LEU A 58 25.31 11.49 8.82
C LEU A 58 24.53 10.19 8.98
N GLU A 59 24.23 9.78 10.22
CA GLU A 59 23.39 8.61 10.49
C GLU A 59 21.96 8.80 9.96
N ILE A 60 21.36 9.98 10.15
CA ILE A 60 20.05 10.31 9.58
C ILE A 60 20.08 10.21 8.06
N ILE A 61 21.07 10.83 7.41
CA ILE A 61 21.21 10.84 5.94
C ILE A 61 21.41 9.42 5.40
N TYR A 62 22.29 8.65 6.03
CA TYR A 62 22.49 7.24 5.68
C TYR A 62 21.19 6.44 5.83
N GLY A 63 20.46 6.67 6.93
CA GLY A 63 19.16 6.04 7.20
C GLY A 63 18.14 6.37 6.12
N GLU A 64 18.00 7.64 5.76
CA GLU A 64 17.10 8.09 4.68
C GLU A 64 17.48 7.48 3.33
N ALA A 65 18.76 7.51 2.97
CA ALA A 65 19.24 6.98 1.69
C ALA A 65 19.02 5.47 1.61
N SER A 66 19.36 4.75 2.68
CA SER A 66 19.15 3.30 2.80
C SER A 66 17.68 2.93 2.78
N LYS A 67 16.82 3.70 3.45
CA LYS A 67 15.35 3.52 3.44
C LYS A 67 14.78 3.72 2.04
N ALA A 68 15.21 4.75 1.32
CA ALA A 68 14.79 5.02 -0.05
C ALA A 68 15.22 3.88 -1.00
N LEU A 69 16.46 3.39 -0.87
CA LEU A 69 16.96 2.25 -1.65
C LEU A 69 16.18 0.96 -1.35
N LYS A 70 15.92 0.68 -0.08
CA LYS A 70 15.10 -0.46 0.36
C LYS A 70 13.69 -0.36 -0.19
N GLN A 71 13.05 0.80 -0.12
CA GLN A 71 11.71 1.00 -0.67
C GLN A 71 11.69 0.76 -2.18
N LYS A 72 12.72 1.24 -2.90
CA LYS A 72 12.88 0.97 -4.34
C LYS A 72 12.98 -0.53 -4.62
N ALA A 73 13.77 -1.27 -3.84
CA ALA A 73 13.88 -2.72 -3.96
C ALA A 73 12.54 -3.44 -3.69
N LEU A 74 11.82 -3.04 -2.64
CA LEU A 74 10.50 -3.58 -2.30
C LEU A 74 9.48 -3.34 -3.42
N ASN A 75 9.48 -2.14 -4.02
CA ASN A 75 8.59 -1.81 -5.15
C ASN A 75 8.87 -2.67 -6.38
N LEU A 76 10.12 -3.14 -6.55
CA LEU A 76 10.52 -4.09 -7.60
C LEU A 76 10.22 -5.56 -7.25
N GLY A 77 9.64 -5.83 -6.08
CA GLY A 77 9.35 -7.19 -5.60
C GLY A 77 10.56 -7.94 -5.05
N ALA A 78 11.66 -7.23 -4.73
CA ALA A 78 12.83 -7.83 -4.09
C ALA A 78 12.58 -8.10 -2.61
N ASN A 79 13.23 -9.14 -2.07
CA ASN A 79 13.29 -9.40 -0.63
C ASN A 79 14.70 -9.22 -0.04
N ALA A 80 15.70 -8.91 -0.87
CA ALA A 80 17.04 -8.57 -0.42
C ALA A 80 17.76 -7.59 -1.35
N ILE A 81 18.81 -6.95 -0.82
CA ILE A 81 19.82 -6.19 -1.56
C ILE A 81 21.19 -6.77 -1.23
N VAL A 82 21.95 -7.17 -2.25
CA VAL A 82 23.35 -7.61 -2.12
C VAL A 82 24.29 -6.60 -2.76
N GLY A 83 25.56 -6.63 -2.36
CA GLY A 83 26.56 -5.68 -2.83
C GLY A 83 26.23 -4.24 -2.46
N PHE A 84 25.55 -4.04 -1.32
CA PHE A 84 25.19 -2.72 -0.82
C PHE A 84 26.44 -1.86 -0.61
N ARG A 85 26.43 -0.65 -1.16
CA ARG A 85 27.52 0.32 -1.07
C ARG A 85 26.97 1.68 -0.74
N VAL A 86 27.77 2.45 -0.01
CA VAL A 86 27.49 3.83 0.36
C VAL A 86 28.72 4.67 0.03
N ASP A 87 28.50 5.70 -0.77
CA ASP A 87 29.51 6.65 -1.19
C ASP A 87 29.10 8.05 -0.73
N PHE A 88 30.07 8.80 -0.21
CA PHE A 88 29.91 10.18 0.23
C PHE A 88 30.77 11.08 -0.67
N ASP A 89 30.13 11.92 -1.45
CA ASP A 89 30.78 12.84 -2.39
C ASP A 89 30.56 14.30 -1.97
N GLU A 90 31.59 15.13 -2.10
CA GLU A 90 31.46 16.58 -1.99
C GLU A 90 31.25 17.19 -3.38
N ILE A 91 30.16 17.94 -3.54
CA ILE A 91 29.84 18.74 -4.72
C ILE A 91 30.05 20.21 -4.33
N SER A 92 31.26 20.72 -4.55
CA SER A 92 31.62 22.11 -4.25
C SER A 92 31.55 23.02 -5.48
N GLY A 93 30.92 24.19 -5.37
CA GLY A 93 30.85 25.18 -6.45
C GLY A 93 30.84 26.63 -5.95
N LYS A 94 31.83 27.40 -6.40
CA LYS A 94 32.08 28.86 -6.24
C LYS A 94 32.03 29.49 -4.83
N ASP A 95 31.14 29.06 -3.93
CA ASP A 95 31.05 29.39 -2.49
C ASP A 95 30.09 28.46 -1.71
N LYS A 96 29.60 27.38 -2.33
CA LYS A 96 28.66 26.42 -1.74
C LYS A 96 29.26 25.02 -1.75
N SER A 97 29.51 24.46 -0.57
CA SER A 97 29.75 23.02 -0.42
C SER A 97 28.40 22.30 -0.28
N MET A 98 28.20 21.24 -1.05
CA MET A 98 27.09 20.32 -0.90
C MET A 98 27.66 18.91 -0.70
N PHE A 99 27.02 18.10 0.12
CA PHE A 99 27.38 16.70 0.27
C PHE A 99 26.31 15.83 -0.37
N MET A 100 26.73 14.87 -1.17
CA MET A 100 25.87 13.85 -1.76
C MET A 100 26.18 12.52 -1.11
N VAL A 101 25.13 11.83 -0.66
CA VAL A 101 25.22 10.45 -0.19
C VAL A 101 24.52 9.58 -1.20
N SER A 102 25.29 8.71 -1.85
CA SER A 102 24.83 7.79 -2.87
C SER A 102 24.85 6.39 -2.27
N VAL A 103 23.71 5.71 -2.27
CA VAL A 103 23.65 4.29 -1.90
C VAL A 103 23.26 3.47 -3.10
N SER A 104 23.90 2.32 -3.29
CA SER A 104 23.65 1.43 -4.41
C SER A 104 23.73 -0.05 -4.02
N GLY A 105 23.18 -0.91 -4.85
CA GLY A 105 23.23 -2.36 -4.67
C GLY A 105 22.41 -3.09 -5.72
N THR A 106 22.33 -4.41 -5.60
CA THR A 106 21.54 -5.25 -6.52
C THR A 106 20.32 -5.80 -5.79
N ALA A 107 19.13 -5.41 -6.24
CA ALA A 107 17.86 -5.94 -5.76
C ALA A 107 17.68 -7.38 -6.24
N CYS A 108 17.39 -8.30 -5.32
CA CYS A 108 17.25 -9.72 -5.64
C CYS A 108 16.18 -10.42 -4.79
N ILE A 109 15.80 -11.61 -5.25
CA ILE A 109 14.98 -12.57 -4.51
C ILE A 109 15.91 -13.66 -4.01
N ILE A 110 16.03 -13.79 -2.69
CA ILE A 110 16.70 -14.91 -2.03
C ILE A 110 15.68 -15.92 -1.51
N GLU A 111 16.09 -17.18 -1.43
CA GLU A 111 15.36 -18.21 -0.69
C GLU A 111 15.76 -18.15 0.78
N ILE A 112 14.82 -17.75 1.61
CA ILE A 112 14.98 -17.77 3.06
C ILE A 112 14.65 -19.19 3.51
N ASN A 113 15.67 -20.02 3.71
CA ASN A 113 15.50 -21.36 4.27
C ASN A 113 15.17 -21.24 5.76
N ASN A 114 13.88 -21.15 6.09
CA ASN A 114 13.37 -21.27 7.46
C ASN A 114 13.53 -22.69 8.05
N LYS A 115 14.36 -23.57 7.47
CA LYS A 115 14.44 -25.00 7.80
C LYS A 115 15.73 -25.45 8.50
N GLU A 116 16.68 -24.56 8.78
CA GLU A 116 17.93 -24.93 9.50
C GLU A 116 18.37 -23.93 10.56
N LEU A 117 17.43 -23.17 11.12
CA LEU A 117 17.59 -22.67 12.48
C LEU A 117 16.65 -23.49 13.36
N SER A 118 17.12 -24.68 13.73
CA SER A 118 16.66 -25.29 14.99
C SER A 118 16.74 -24.23 16.07
N GLU A 119 15.76 -24.22 16.96
CA GLU A 119 15.61 -23.33 18.12
C GLU A 119 16.77 -23.44 19.13
N GLU A 120 18.02 -23.30 18.69
CA GLU A 120 19.01 -22.65 19.54
C GLU A 120 18.63 -21.17 19.47
N GLU A 121 17.74 -20.78 20.40
CA GLU A 121 17.56 -19.38 20.75
C GLU A 121 18.93 -18.73 20.72
N ILE A 122 19.10 -17.68 19.90
CA ILE A 122 20.15 -16.70 20.18
C ILE A 122 19.82 -16.21 21.58
N ILE A 123 20.42 -16.82 22.60
CA ILE A 123 20.23 -16.44 24.00
C ILE A 123 20.81 -15.03 24.06
N ARG A 124 19.93 -14.03 23.95
CA ARG A 124 20.29 -12.63 24.13
C ARG A 124 20.63 -12.46 25.60
N THR A 125 21.90 -12.61 25.94
CA THR A 125 22.42 -12.49 27.31
C THR A 125 22.45 -11.04 27.80
N SER A 126 22.28 -10.07 26.91
CA SER A 126 22.18 -8.65 27.23
C SER A 126 21.30 -7.91 26.23
N ILE A 127 20.74 -6.77 26.67
CA ILE A 127 19.98 -5.83 25.86
C ILE A 127 20.65 -4.46 25.98
N SER A 128 20.81 -3.74 24.86
CA SER A 128 21.32 -2.37 24.90
C SER A 128 20.27 -1.43 25.51
N GLN A 129 20.69 -0.32 26.13
CA GLN A 129 19.74 0.67 26.65
C GLN A 129 18.81 1.21 25.55
N SER A 130 19.32 1.36 24.32
CA SER A 130 18.53 1.78 23.16
C SER A 130 17.48 0.74 22.75
N ASP A 131 17.83 -0.55 22.75
CA ASP A 131 16.86 -1.60 22.40
C ASP A 131 15.80 -1.77 23.50
N LEU A 132 16.18 -1.61 24.76
CA LEU A 132 15.23 -1.59 25.88
C LEU A 132 14.24 -0.44 25.74
N GLN A 133 14.73 0.78 25.46
CA GLN A 133 13.87 1.94 25.28
C GLN A 133 12.90 1.76 24.10
N LYS A 134 13.40 1.25 22.96
CA LYS A 134 12.55 0.92 21.80
C LYS A 134 11.42 -0.06 22.14
N GLU A 135 11.70 -1.09 22.94
CA GLU A 135 10.68 -2.05 23.35
C GLU A 135 9.68 -1.47 24.37
N ILE A 136 10.14 -0.58 25.27
CA ILE A 136 9.24 0.17 26.17
C ILE A 136 8.28 1.03 25.35
N ASP A 137 8.81 1.81 24.40
CA ASP A 137 8.02 2.68 23.53
C ASP A 137 7.04 1.86 22.68
N ARG A 138 7.50 0.73 22.10
CA ARG A 138 6.64 -0.21 21.35
C ARG A 138 5.43 -0.63 22.18
N ARG A 139 5.65 -1.11 23.41
CA ARG A 139 4.58 -1.60 24.29
C ARG A 139 3.61 -0.50 24.69
N TYR A 140 4.15 0.67 25.02
CA TYR A 140 3.33 1.82 25.39
C TYR A 140 2.42 2.26 24.24
N ILE A 141 3.00 2.51 23.05
CA ILE A 141 2.25 2.92 21.85
C ILE A 141 1.15 1.91 21.52
N ILE A 142 1.48 0.61 21.52
CA ILE A 142 0.50 -0.45 21.25
C ILE A 142 -0.65 -0.42 22.25
N SER A 143 -0.36 -0.26 23.55
CA SER A 143 -1.39 -0.18 24.59
C SER A 143 -2.32 1.01 24.33
N GLN A 144 -1.75 2.19 24.08
CA GLN A 144 -2.54 3.41 23.85
C GLN A 144 -3.43 3.30 22.61
N ILE A 145 -2.94 2.69 21.53
CA ILE A 145 -3.75 2.45 20.32
C ILE A 145 -4.90 1.48 20.60
N LYS A 146 -4.66 0.42 21.40
CA LYS A 146 -5.71 -0.52 21.82
C LYS A 146 -6.77 0.17 22.70
N ASP A 147 -6.37 1.18 23.47
CA ASP A 147 -7.27 2.05 24.25
C ASP A 147 -7.91 3.18 23.41
N ALA A 148 -7.77 3.12 22.08
CA ALA A 148 -8.34 4.06 21.11
C ALA A 148 -7.87 5.52 21.27
N VAL A 149 -6.66 5.72 21.81
CA VAL A 149 -6.00 7.02 21.87
C VAL A 149 -5.54 7.43 20.45
N PRO A 150 -5.78 8.69 20.01
CA PRO A 150 -5.32 9.18 18.72
C PRO A 150 -3.81 9.07 18.52
N LEU A 151 -3.40 8.79 17.28
CA LEU A 151 -1.98 8.73 16.91
C LEU A 151 -1.34 10.12 16.94
N THR A 152 -0.25 10.26 17.70
CA THR A 152 0.64 11.43 17.65
C THR A 152 1.66 11.28 16.51
N SER A 153 2.26 12.39 16.06
CA SER A 153 3.29 12.37 15.01
C SER A 153 4.49 11.50 15.37
N GLU A 154 4.94 11.54 16.62
CA GLU A 154 6.05 10.72 17.15
C GLU A 154 5.73 9.22 17.04
N TRP A 155 4.48 8.82 17.34
CA TRP A 155 4.07 7.42 17.23
C TRP A 155 3.96 6.97 15.78
N VAL A 156 3.51 7.86 14.89
CA VAL A 156 3.48 7.57 13.45
C VAL A 156 4.89 7.30 12.94
N GLU A 157 5.85 8.17 13.25
CA GLU A 157 7.27 7.97 12.86
C GLU A 157 7.81 6.63 13.35
N PHE A 158 7.57 6.30 14.63
CA PHE A 158 7.96 5.01 15.20
C PHE A 158 7.33 3.82 14.44
N LEU A 159 6.03 3.88 14.15
CA LEU A 159 5.31 2.79 13.48
C LEU A 159 5.65 2.67 11.99
N LEU A 160 6.07 3.75 11.33
CA LEU A 160 6.59 3.72 9.97
C LEU A 160 7.97 3.04 9.90
N GLU A 161 8.80 3.19 10.93
CA GLU A 161 10.10 2.53 11.04
C GLU A 161 9.96 1.06 11.49
N TYR A 162 9.03 0.80 12.41
CA TYR A 162 8.77 -0.50 13.00
C TYR A 162 7.27 -0.86 12.92
N PRO A 163 6.75 -1.29 11.75
CA PRO A 163 5.33 -1.64 11.60
C PRO A 163 4.89 -2.75 12.55
N GLN A 164 3.72 -2.58 13.16
CA GLN A 164 3.15 -3.51 14.14
C GLN A 164 1.83 -4.09 13.62
N THR A 165 1.75 -5.40 13.47
CA THR A 165 0.56 -6.05 12.90
C THR A 165 -0.58 -6.19 13.90
N GLU A 166 -0.26 -6.28 15.20
CA GLU A 166 -1.22 -6.45 16.30
C GLU A 166 -2.13 -5.23 16.56
N ILE A 167 -1.85 -4.09 15.93
CA ILE A 167 -2.67 -2.87 16.04
C ILE A 167 -3.59 -2.63 14.85
N ILE A 168 -3.46 -3.40 13.75
CA ILE A 168 -4.19 -3.17 12.49
C ILE A 168 -5.70 -3.07 12.73
N GLU A 169 -6.28 -4.03 13.47
CA GLU A 169 -7.73 -4.02 13.72
C GLU A 169 -8.18 -2.82 14.57
N SER A 170 -7.34 -2.39 15.52
CA SER A 170 -7.64 -1.21 16.36
C SER A 170 -7.61 0.06 15.52
N LEU A 171 -6.63 0.21 14.62
CA LEU A 171 -6.53 1.33 13.69
C LEU A 171 -7.72 1.38 12.73
N ILE A 172 -8.13 0.24 12.19
CA ILE A 172 -9.29 0.15 11.28
C ILE A 172 -10.58 0.55 12.02
N LYS A 173 -10.81 0.01 13.23
CA LYS A 173 -11.99 0.38 14.05
C LYS A 173 -11.99 1.86 14.40
N ARG A 174 -10.82 2.42 14.74
CA ARG A 174 -10.67 3.85 15.02
C ARG A 174 -11.04 4.68 13.79
N TYR A 175 -10.50 4.35 12.61
CA TYR A 175 -10.82 5.03 11.35
C TYR A 175 -12.33 4.99 11.02
N ILE A 176 -12.99 3.87 11.28
CA ILE A 176 -14.45 3.75 11.12
C ILE A 176 -15.18 4.72 12.07
N SER A 177 -14.72 4.83 13.32
CA SER A 177 -15.38 5.60 14.37
C SER A 177 -15.24 7.12 14.24
N ILE A 178 -14.13 7.63 13.71
CA ILE A 178 -13.85 9.08 13.66
C ILE A 178 -14.62 9.79 12.54
N ASP A 179 -15.04 11.03 12.78
CA ASP A 179 -15.55 11.89 11.71
C ASP A 179 -14.38 12.34 10.82
N LEU A 180 -14.42 12.00 9.53
CA LEU A 180 -13.30 12.25 8.62
C LEU A 180 -13.12 13.73 8.28
N ASP A 181 -14.17 14.54 8.41
CA ASP A 181 -14.10 15.97 8.12
C ASP A 181 -13.47 16.73 9.30
N TYR A 182 -13.75 16.29 10.53
CA TYR A 182 -13.22 16.92 11.74
C TYR A 182 -11.84 16.37 12.15
N TYR A 183 -11.60 15.07 11.94
CA TYR A 183 -10.35 14.38 12.34
C TYR A 183 -9.51 13.99 11.12
N ALA A 184 -9.38 14.89 10.15
CA ALA A 184 -8.64 14.63 8.90
C ALA A 184 -7.17 14.28 9.14
N GLU A 185 -6.51 14.89 10.12
CA GLU A 185 -5.12 14.60 10.50
C GLU A 185 -4.98 13.19 11.09
N GLU A 186 -5.85 12.82 12.02
CA GLU A 186 -5.86 11.46 12.59
C GLU A 186 -6.13 10.41 11.50
N ALA A 187 -7.07 10.68 10.60
CA ALA A 187 -7.34 9.84 9.45
C ALA A 187 -6.11 9.69 8.53
N ALA A 188 -5.36 10.77 8.32
CA ALA A 188 -4.11 10.75 7.55
C ALA A 188 -3.03 9.89 8.24
N ASN A 189 -2.86 10.04 9.55
CA ASN A 189 -1.91 9.27 10.35
C ASN A 189 -2.20 7.75 10.29
N ILE A 190 -3.47 7.36 10.44
CA ILE A 190 -3.88 5.96 10.32
C ILE A 190 -3.56 5.42 8.91
N LYS A 191 -3.87 6.18 7.86
CA LYS A 191 -3.58 5.80 6.48
C LYS A 191 -2.09 5.57 6.24
N GLN A 192 -1.23 6.46 6.73
CA GLN A 192 0.21 6.33 6.61
C GLN A 192 0.72 5.04 7.26
N VAL A 193 0.29 4.76 8.50
CA VAL A 193 0.70 3.54 9.22
C VAL A 193 0.23 2.28 8.49
N LEU A 194 -1.02 2.25 8.02
CA LEU A 194 -1.55 1.10 7.29
C LEU A 194 -0.86 0.90 5.94
N SER A 195 -0.55 1.97 5.20
CA SER A 195 0.18 1.90 3.94
C SER A 195 1.62 1.41 4.08
N ALA A 196 2.27 1.68 5.22
CA ALA A 196 3.62 1.19 5.51
C ALA A 196 3.63 -0.25 6.08
N THR A 197 2.47 -0.75 6.52
CA THR A 197 2.33 -2.11 7.03
C THR A 197 2.22 -3.10 5.86
N PRO A 198 2.90 -4.27 5.88
CA PRO A 198 2.86 -5.20 4.76
C PRO A 198 1.41 -5.62 4.43
N PRO A 199 0.98 -5.53 3.16
CA PRO A 199 -0.43 -5.76 2.77
C PRO A 199 -0.98 -7.12 3.19
N ASP A 200 -0.16 -8.17 3.21
CA ASP A 200 -0.56 -9.53 3.60
C ASP A 200 -1.10 -9.62 5.05
N PHE A 201 -0.77 -8.65 5.91
CA PHE A 201 -1.34 -8.55 7.26
C PHE A 201 -2.55 -7.62 7.33
N VAL A 202 -2.64 -6.63 6.43
CA VAL A 202 -3.72 -5.63 6.44
C VAL A 202 -4.96 -6.16 5.72
N ILE A 203 -4.78 -6.75 4.53
CA ILE A 203 -5.84 -7.26 3.65
C ILE A 203 -6.80 -8.22 4.40
N PRO A 204 -6.32 -9.25 5.13
CA PRO A 204 -7.21 -10.19 5.80
C PRO A 204 -8.11 -9.54 6.87
N VAL A 205 -7.70 -8.40 7.43
CA VAL A 205 -8.46 -7.68 8.47
C VAL A 205 -9.37 -6.64 7.84
N ILE A 206 -8.85 -5.80 6.94
CA ILE A 206 -9.62 -4.70 6.34
C ILE A 206 -10.78 -5.20 5.49
N TYR A 207 -10.62 -6.33 4.80
CA TYR A 207 -11.69 -6.90 3.97
C TYR A 207 -12.86 -7.47 4.79
N GLN A 208 -12.69 -7.70 6.09
CA GLN A 208 -13.80 -8.10 6.99
C GLN A 208 -14.79 -6.95 7.24
N HIS A 209 -14.38 -5.70 6.96
CA HIS A 209 -15.16 -4.50 7.26
C HIS A 209 -15.70 -3.77 6.02
N ILE A 210 -15.67 -4.39 4.84
CA ILE A 210 -16.00 -3.76 3.54
C ILE A 210 -17.42 -3.20 3.43
N GLU A 211 -18.35 -3.65 4.27
CA GLU A 211 -19.71 -3.10 4.33
C GLU A 211 -19.73 -1.64 4.80
N HIS A 212 -18.69 -1.20 5.51
CA HIS A 212 -18.60 0.17 5.98
C HIS A 212 -18.00 1.08 4.90
N LYS A 213 -18.75 2.11 4.48
CA LYS A 213 -18.35 3.02 3.38
C LYS A 213 -16.94 3.61 3.51
N LYS A 214 -16.49 3.90 4.74
CA LYS A 214 -15.14 4.46 4.99
C LYS A 214 -14.02 3.46 4.68
N ILE A 215 -14.28 2.17 4.80
CA ILE A 215 -13.29 1.13 4.51
C ILE A 215 -12.94 1.10 3.03
N ARG A 216 -13.88 1.43 2.15
CA ARG A 216 -13.63 1.54 0.72
C ARG A 216 -12.69 2.69 0.37
N ILE A 217 -12.78 3.80 1.11
CA ILE A 217 -11.82 4.91 1.03
C ILE A 217 -10.44 4.41 1.46
N LEU A 218 -10.37 3.71 2.59
CA LEU A 218 -9.13 3.21 3.16
C LEU A 218 -8.43 2.20 2.23
N ILE A 219 -9.15 1.23 1.68
CA ILE A 219 -8.62 0.24 0.72
C ILE A 219 -8.05 0.94 -0.52
N LYS A 220 -8.75 1.97 -1.03
CA LYS A 220 -8.31 2.71 -2.21
C LYS A 220 -7.07 3.55 -1.93
N GLU A 221 -7.09 4.36 -0.88
CA GLU A 221 -6.01 5.31 -0.57
C GLU A 221 -4.73 4.61 -0.07
N CYS A 222 -4.87 3.43 0.55
CA CYS A 222 -3.72 2.64 0.99
C CYS A 222 -3.19 1.66 -0.07
N CYS A 223 -3.72 1.67 -1.31
CA CYS A 223 -3.34 0.75 -2.39
C CYS A 223 -3.46 -0.73 -1.99
N LEU A 224 -4.60 -1.12 -1.39
CA LEU A 224 -4.86 -2.48 -0.88
C LEU A 224 -5.80 -3.29 -1.78
N PHE A 225 -5.66 -3.16 -3.10
CA PHE A 225 -6.38 -4.02 -4.05
C PHE A 225 -6.02 -5.50 -3.82
N ASP A 226 -7.04 -6.34 -3.63
CA ASP A 226 -6.91 -7.78 -3.55
C ASP A 226 -8.00 -8.47 -4.39
N GLY A 227 -7.60 -9.03 -5.53
CA GLY A 227 -8.54 -9.61 -6.49
C GLY A 227 -9.30 -10.82 -5.94
N GLU A 228 -8.67 -11.62 -5.07
CA GLU A 228 -9.28 -12.79 -4.44
C GLU A 228 -10.45 -12.39 -3.54
N SER A 229 -10.20 -11.47 -2.59
CA SER A 229 -11.22 -10.97 -1.66
C SER A 229 -12.36 -10.24 -2.38
N ILE A 230 -12.06 -9.50 -3.46
CA ILE A 230 -13.09 -8.83 -4.27
C ILE A 230 -13.95 -9.87 -5.00
N TYR A 231 -13.34 -10.87 -5.64
CA TYR A 231 -14.07 -11.94 -6.31
C TYR A 231 -14.98 -12.69 -5.32
N GLU A 232 -14.45 -13.05 -4.15
CA GLU A 232 -15.23 -13.69 -3.08
C GLU A 232 -16.45 -12.85 -2.66
N THR A 233 -16.28 -11.54 -2.56
CA THR A 233 -17.36 -10.61 -2.22
C THR A 233 -18.48 -10.65 -3.28
N ILE A 234 -18.11 -10.66 -4.56
CA ILE A 234 -19.05 -10.71 -5.69
C ILE A 234 -19.83 -12.03 -5.67
N VAL A 235 -19.16 -13.17 -5.55
CA VAL A 235 -19.82 -14.50 -5.59
C VAL A 235 -20.65 -14.79 -4.35
N LYS A 236 -20.40 -14.10 -3.22
CA LYS A 236 -21.28 -14.10 -2.03
C LYS A 236 -22.56 -13.24 -2.23
N GLY A 237 -22.79 -12.72 -3.43
CA GLY A 237 -23.98 -11.93 -3.78
C GLY A 237 -23.86 -10.43 -3.50
N LYS A 238 -22.73 -9.95 -2.99
CA LYS A 238 -22.49 -8.53 -2.70
C LYS A 238 -21.86 -7.83 -3.92
N ILE A 239 -22.51 -7.97 -5.07
CA ILE A 239 -21.98 -7.53 -6.39
C ILE A 239 -21.57 -6.06 -6.36
N HIS A 240 -22.47 -5.16 -5.91
CA HIS A 240 -22.19 -3.72 -5.86
C HIS A 240 -21.00 -3.37 -4.97
N GLU A 241 -20.86 -4.00 -3.79
CA GLU A 241 -19.72 -3.74 -2.92
C GLU A 241 -18.41 -4.22 -3.55
N GLY A 242 -18.40 -5.40 -4.17
CA GLY A 242 -17.24 -5.91 -4.91
C GLY A 242 -16.86 -5.02 -6.10
N VAL A 243 -17.82 -4.61 -6.93
CA VAL A 243 -17.56 -3.76 -8.10
C VAL A 243 -16.96 -2.42 -7.70
N ARG A 244 -17.42 -1.82 -6.60
CA ARG A 244 -16.90 -0.51 -6.18
C ARG A 244 -15.49 -0.58 -5.60
N LEU A 245 -15.06 -1.74 -5.11
CA LEU A 245 -13.68 -2.00 -4.69
C LEU A 245 -12.71 -2.10 -5.87
N LEU A 246 -13.18 -2.31 -7.10
CA LEU A 246 -12.32 -2.38 -8.30
C LEU A 246 -11.57 -1.09 -8.57
N SER A 247 -12.01 0.03 -8.00
CA SER A 247 -11.31 1.32 -8.08
C SER A 247 -10.01 1.38 -7.26
N ALA A 248 -9.79 0.43 -6.35
CA ALA A 248 -8.54 0.34 -5.60
C ALA A 248 -7.39 -0.17 -6.47
N THR A 249 -6.16 0.23 -6.12
CA THR A 249 -4.93 -0.14 -6.82
C THR A 249 -3.97 -0.87 -5.87
N LYS A 250 -2.84 -1.35 -6.40
CA LYS A 250 -1.71 -1.94 -5.67
C LYS A 250 -0.42 -1.29 -6.17
N ASN A 251 0.62 -1.26 -5.33
CA ASN A 251 1.92 -0.65 -5.68
C ASN A 251 2.68 -1.43 -6.77
N SER A 252 2.46 -2.73 -6.86
CA SER A 252 2.96 -3.62 -7.91
C SER A 252 1.95 -4.74 -8.14
N TYR A 253 1.93 -5.28 -9.36
CA TYR A 253 1.03 -6.36 -9.75
C TYR A 253 1.84 -7.58 -10.17
N ASP A 254 1.34 -8.77 -9.83
CA ASP A 254 1.92 -10.05 -10.21
C ASP A 254 0.96 -10.92 -11.05
N ALA A 255 1.39 -12.13 -11.40
CA ALA A 255 0.58 -13.06 -12.18
C ALA A 255 -0.68 -13.56 -11.43
N LYS A 256 -0.65 -13.60 -10.08
CA LYS A 256 -1.82 -13.96 -9.26
C LYS A 256 -2.86 -12.84 -9.36
N ASP A 257 -2.43 -11.58 -9.29
CA ASP A 257 -3.31 -10.42 -9.47
C ASP A 257 -3.97 -10.47 -10.86
N LEU A 258 -3.19 -10.69 -11.92
CA LEU A 258 -3.70 -10.76 -13.29
C LEU A 258 -4.76 -11.87 -13.46
N LYS A 259 -4.49 -13.06 -12.90
CA LYS A 259 -5.45 -14.17 -12.88
C LYS A 259 -6.77 -13.75 -12.24
N TRP A 260 -6.73 -13.13 -11.05
CA TRP A 260 -7.95 -12.72 -10.36
C TRP A 260 -8.69 -11.59 -11.07
N MET A 261 -7.98 -10.63 -11.66
CA MET A 261 -8.59 -9.58 -12.48
C MET A 261 -9.37 -10.19 -13.65
N LYS A 262 -8.78 -11.16 -14.36
CA LYS A 262 -9.47 -11.91 -15.43
C LYS A 262 -10.70 -12.64 -14.91
N THR A 263 -10.57 -13.37 -13.81
CA THR A 263 -11.68 -14.12 -13.19
C THR A 263 -12.82 -13.19 -12.79
N ILE A 264 -12.54 -12.01 -12.23
CA ILE A 264 -13.55 -11.01 -11.90
C ILE A 264 -14.25 -10.53 -13.18
N LEU A 265 -13.52 -10.20 -14.24
CA LEU A 265 -14.08 -9.71 -15.49
C LEU A 265 -15.00 -10.76 -16.15
N GLU A 266 -14.57 -12.02 -16.18
CA GLU A 266 -15.39 -13.15 -16.67
C GLU A 266 -16.64 -13.34 -15.82
N CYS A 267 -16.51 -13.26 -14.49
CA CYS A 267 -17.65 -13.33 -13.56
C CYS A 267 -18.66 -12.21 -13.81
N LEU A 268 -18.21 -10.95 -13.92
CA LEU A 268 -19.09 -9.81 -14.13
C LEU A 268 -19.77 -9.84 -15.51
N ASN A 269 -19.07 -10.29 -16.56
CA ASN A 269 -19.64 -10.45 -17.89
C ASN A 269 -20.73 -11.53 -17.96
N SER A 270 -20.61 -12.57 -17.13
CA SER A 270 -21.55 -13.69 -17.06
C SER A 270 -22.73 -13.47 -16.11
N LEU A 271 -22.81 -12.33 -15.41
CA LEU A 271 -23.96 -11.99 -14.58
C LEU A 271 -25.25 -11.97 -15.41
N PRO A 272 -26.36 -12.52 -14.88
CA PRO A 272 -27.64 -12.47 -15.57
C PRO A 272 -28.12 -11.02 -15.67
N ASP A 273 -28.96 -10.77 -16.67
CA ASP A 273 -29.67 -9.51 -16.77
C ASP A 273 -30.74 -9.44 -15.67
N THR A 274 -30.82 -8.31 -14.96
CA THR A 274 -31.84 -8.03 -13.95
C THR A 274 -33.02 -7.27 -14.54
N GLY A 275 -32.79 -6.57 -15.65
CA GLY A 275 -33.81 -6.01 -16.52
C GLY A 275 -34.26 -6.99 -17.60
N LYS A 276 -35.22 -6.55 -18.42
CA LYS A 276 -35.78 -7.33 -19.52
C LYS A 276 -36.28 -6.43 -20.65
N ILE A 277 -36.31 -6.97 -21.86
CA ILE A 277 -37.02 -6.35 -23.00
C ILE A 277 -38.42 -6.95 -23.07
N GLU A 278 -39.45 -6.11 -23.07
CA GLU A 278 -40.84 -6.55 -23.24
C GLU A 278 -41.54 -5.76 -24.32
N VAL A 279 -42.43 -6.43 -25.06
CA VAL A 279 -43.35 -5.78 -26.00
C VAL A 279 -44.51 -5.19 -25.21
N VAL A 280 -44.60 -3.86 -25.19
CA VAL A 280 -45.64 -3.15 -24.46
C VAL A 280 -46.72 -2.70 -25.46
N LYS A 281 -47.98 -3.05 -25.17
CA LYS A 281 -49.13 -2.55 -25.94
C LYS A 281 -49.45 -1.12 -25.46
N GLY A 282 -49.54 -0.20 -26.40
CA GLY A 282 -49.93 1.19 -26.18
C GLY A 282 -51.32 1.30 -25.57
N GLY A 283 -51.49 2.28 -24.67
CA GLY A 283 -52.79 2.59 -24.09
C GLY A 283 -53.70 3.32 -25.09
N VAL A 284 -54.98 3.45 -24.76
CA VAL A 284 -56.01 4.10 -25.62
C VAL A 284 -55.60 5.51 -26.11
N PHE A 285 -54.70 6.18 -25.39
CA PHE A 285 -54.23 7.55 -25.69
C PHE A 285 -52.77 7.64 -26.17
N THR A 286 -51.99 6.56 -26.16
CA THR A 286 -50.57 6.55 -26.57
C THR A 286 -50.31 5.42 -27.54
N ARG A 287 -50.01 5.76 -28.81
CA ARG A 287 -49.71 4.82 -29.91
C ARG A 287 -48.30 4.19 -29.83
N ASP A 288 -47.71 4.14 -28.65
CA ASP A 288 -46.37 3.58 -28.41
C ASP A 288 -46.46 2.07 -28.25
N ASN A 289 -46.76 1.38 -29.36
CA ASN A 289 -46.58 -0.06 -29.47
C ASN A 289 -45.11 -0.32 -29.81
N GLY A 290 -44.43 -1.16 -29.02
CA GLY A 290 -43.05 -1.52 -29.31
C GLY A 290 -42.38 -2.26 -28.16
N GLU A 291 -41.20 -2.80 -28.45
CA GLU A 291 -40.29 -3.27 -27.42
C GLU A 291 -39.90 -2.09 -26.52
N LYS A 292 -39.75 -2.34 -25.22
CA LYS A 292 -39.20 -1.40 -24.24
C LYS A 292 -38.24 -2.16 -23.33
N TYR A 293 -37.15 -1.51 -22.94
CA TYR A 293 -36.30 -1.97 -21.87
C TYR A 293 -36.96 -1.64 -20.52
N ILE A 294 -37.26 -2.67 -19.74
CA ILE A 294 -37.76 -2.57 -18.37
C ILE A 294 -36.60 -2.88 -17.43
N CYS A 295 -36.19 -1.90 -16.63
CA CYS A 295 -35.13 -2.12 -15.64
C CYS A 295 -35.64 -2.97 -14.46
N GLU A 296 -34.75 -3.40 -13.58
CA GLU A 296 -35.08 -4.18 -12.38
C GLU A 296 -36.11 -3.51 -11.45
N ASN A 297 -36.18 -2.16 -11.47
CA ASN A 297 -37.14 -1.38 -10.70
C ASN A 297 -38.49 -1.20 -11.43
N GLY A 298 -38.68 -1.82 -12.60
CA GLY A 298 -39.92 -1.76 -13.38
C GLY A 298 -40.11 -0.50 -14.22
N HIS A 299 -39.11 0.40 -14.27
CA HIS A 299 -39.19 1.59 -15.12
C HIS A 299 -39.05 1.21 -16.59
N LYS A 300 -39.92 1.77 -17.44
CA LYS A 300 -39.91 1.59 -18.89
C LYS A 300 -39.01 2.64 -19.55
N ASN A 301 -38.10 2.20 -20.40
CA ASN A 301 -37.15 3.04 -21.12
C ASN A 301 -37.20 2.67 -22.62
N PRO A 302 -36.73 3.55 -23.52
CA PRO A 302 -36.42 3.17 -24.90
C PRO A 302 -35.50 1.94 -24.94
N VAL A 303 -35.66 1.06 -25.94
CA VAL A 303 -34.87 -0.18 -26.05
C VAL A 303 -33.38 0.10 -26.18
N ASP A 304 -33.03 1.17 -26.88
CA ASP A 304 -31.63 1.55 -27.13
C ASP A 304 -30.97 2.24 -25.92
N SER A 305 -31.71 2.45 -24.83
CA SER A 305 -31.17 3.08 -23.62
C SER A 305 -30.20 2.15 -22.89
N SER A 306 -28.94 2.57 -22.74
CA SER A 306 -27.94 1.81 -21.98
C SER A 306 -28.20 1.81 -20.47
N PHE A 307 -28.86 2.86 -19.96
CA PHE A 307 -29.23 3.01 -18.55
C PHE A 307 -30.68 3.44 -18.43
N CYS A 308 -31.32 3.09 -17.33
CA CYS A 308 -32.64 3.61 -17.00
C CYS A 308 -32.57 5.10 -16.69
N GLU A 309 -33.39 5.92 -17.35
CA GLU A 309 -33.41 7.38 -17.18
C GLU A 309 -33.85 7.82 -15.78
N LYS A 310 -34.56 6.96 -15.04
CA LYS A 310 -35.09 7.27 -13.71
C LYS A 310 -34.18 6.85 -12.56
N CYS A 311 -33.67 5.62 -12.60
CA CYS A 311 -32.87 5.05 -11.51
C CYS A 311 -31.39 4.86 -11.86
N GLY A 312 -30.98 5.14 -13.10
CA GLY A 312 -29.56 5.16 -13.50
C GLY A 312 -28.88 3.80 -13.59
N VAL A 313 -29.63 2.70 -13.59
CA VAL A 313 -29.08 1.33 -13.69
C VAL A 313 -29.26 0.73 -15.09
N ASN A 314 -28.27 -0.03 -15.53
CA ASN A 314 -28.29 -0.74 -16.81
C ASN A 314 -29.05 -2.08 -16.73
N MET A 315 -29.05 -2.85 -17.83
CA MET A 315 -29.72 -4.16 -17.95
C MET A 315 -29.26 -5.18 -16.89
N LYS A 316 -28.06 -5.02 -16.33
CA LYS A 316 -27.49 -5.87 -15.28
C LYS A 316 -27.63 -5.27 -13.87
N GLY A 317 -28.42 -4.21 -13.72
CA GLY A 317 -28.63 -3.53 -12.43
C GLY A 317 -27.49 -2.62 -12.00
N MET A 318 -26.47 -2.40 -12.83
CA MET A 318 -25.29 -1.59 -12.46
C MET A 318 -25.48 -0.12 -12.79
N THR A 319 -24.99 0.74 -11.91
CA THR A 319 -24.91 2.19 -12.15
C THR A 319 -23.80 2.56 -13.13
N GLU A 320 -23.85 3.75 -13.72
CA GLU A 320 -22.78 4.25 -14.60
C GLU A 320 -21.42 4.31 -13.88
N GLY A 321 -21.40 4.68 -12.60
CA GLY A 321 -20.18 4.69 -11.79
C GLY A 321 -19.57 3.31 -11.60
N GLU A 322 -20.41 2.29 -11.40
CA GLU A 322 -19.99 0.90 -11.31
C GLU A 322 -19.44 0.37 -12.64
N VAL A 323 -20.09 0.70 -13.76
CA VAL A 323 -19.56 0.37 -15.10
C VAL A 323 -18.19 0.99 -15.32
N LYS A 324 -17.97 2.25 -14.93
CA LYS A 324 -16.65 2.91 -15.01
C LYS A 324 -15.57 2.18 -14.20
N HIS A 325 -15.91 1.62 -13.03
CA HIS A 325 -14.97 0.82 -12.25
C HIS A 325 -14.59 -0.49 -12.95
N ILE A 326 -15.55 -1.14 -13.61
CA ILE A 326 -15.32 -2.35 -14.39
C ILE A 326 -14.42 -2.04 -15.60
N ASP A 327 -14.71 -0.95 -16.32
CA ASP A 327 -13.93 -0.58 -17.50
C ASP A 327 -12.50 -0.16 -17.12
N SER A 328 -12.32 0.53 -15.99
CA SER A 328 -10.98 0.81 -15.44
C SER A 328 -10.22 -0.48 -15.07
N LEU A 329 -10.90 -1.51 -14.55
CA LEU A 329 -10.29 -2.82 -14.33
C LEU A 329 -9.87 -3.49 -15.66
N LYS A 330 -10.72 -3.43 -16.70
CA LYS A 330 -10.41 -3.99 -18.03
C LYS A 330 -9.18 -3.33 -18.65
N GLU A 331 -9.12 -2.00 -18.63
CA GLU A 331 -8.00 -1.24 -19.18
C GLU A 331 -6.71 -1.62 -18.43
N ARG A 332 -6.74 -1.56 -17.10
CA ARG A 332 -5.61 -1.95 -16.25
C ARG A 332 -5.17 -3.39 -16.49
N TYR A 333 -6.10 -4.33 -16.62
CA TYR A 333 -5.81 -5.73 -16.95
C TYR A 333 -5.05 -5.83 -18.28
N SER A 334 -5.56 -5.18 -19.34
CA SER A 334 -4.95 -5.22 -20.67
C SER A 334 -3.54 -4.64 -20.70
N ILE A 335 -3.27 -3.62 -19.88
CA ILE A 335 -1.94 -3.03 -19.75
C ILE A 335 -1.03 -4.02 -19.03
N ILE A 336 -1.42 -4.52 -17.85
CA ILE A 336 -0.59 -5.43 -17.05
C ILE A 336 -0.27 -6.73 -17.80
N GLU A 337 -1.23 -7.28 -18.54
CA GLU A 337 -1.06 -8.50 -19.37
C GLU A 337 0.08 -8.36 -20.39
N GLN A 338 0.38 -7.15 -20.87
CA GLN A 338 1.49 -6.91 -21.80
C GLN A 338 2.87 -6.99 -21.13
N TYR A 339 2.94 -6.81 -19.80
CA TYR A 339 4.19 -6.76 -19.03
C TYR A 339 4.45 -8.04 -18.22
N ILE A 340 3.42 -8.84 -17.94
CA ILE A 340 3.51 -10.07 -17.14
C ILE A 340 3.27 -11.26 -18.06
N GLN A 341 4.36 -11.99 -18.39
CA GLN A 341 4.33 -13.20 -19.23
C GLN A 341 3.98 -14.46 -18.44
#